data_AF-A0A973NPU4-F1
#
_entry.id   AF-A0A973NPU4-F1
#
_cell.length_a   1.000
_cell.length_b   1.000
_cell.length_c   1.000
_cell.angle_alpha   90.00
_cell.angle_beta   90.00
_cell.angle_gamma   90.00
#
_symmetry.space_group_name_H-M   'P 1'
#
loop_
_entity.id
_entity.type
_entity.pdbx_description
1 polymer ?
#
loop_
_entity_poly.entity_id
_entity_poly.type
_entity_poly.pdbx_seq_one_letter_code
_entity_poly.pdbx_strand_id
1 'polypeptide(L)'
;VSKGKIVGAIQGGAATLDAVRATTKASASCGSCTGQVECLLKLTLGDEYAGERAVKTMCKCTSFTHDDVRKLIVEKQLREIPEVMQSLHWATPDGCSSCRPALNYYLLCAWPGEYVDDQQSRFVNERMHANIQKDGTYSVVPRMWGGITNPRELRAIADVVEKFNAPMVKVTGGQRLDIFGIKKEDLPAVWADLNAAGMVSGHAYGKSLRTVKTCVGSEWCRFGTQDSTGLGVKIEQMTWGSWMPHKFKIAVSGCPRNCAEATIKDFGVVCVDSGYELHVGGNGGMKVRATDLLCKVETEEQALHYCAAFIQLYREEARYLERTAPWIERVGVEYIRARIADDEKGRNALAERFHYSQRFSQKDPWAERAEGTDRHLHSHMAEVRPMVHA
;
A
#
# COMPACT_ATOMS: atom_id res chain seq x y z
N VAL A 1 10.89 -22.47 -13.91
CA VAL A 1 10.76 -22.66 -15.38
C VAL A 1 12.15 -22.56 -15.98
N SER A 2 12.60 -23.52 -16.79
CA SER A 2 13.95 -23.51 -17.38
C SER A 2 14.01 -22.61 -18.62
N LYS A 3 15.22 -22.12 -18.96
CA LYS A 3 15.47 -21.37 -20.21
C LYS A 3 14.98 -22.13 -21.45
N GLY A 4 15.29 -23.42 -21.56
CA GLY A 4 14.87 -24.25 -22.69
C GLY A 4 13.35 -24.32 -22.88
N LYS A 5 12.58 -24.38 -21.79
CA LYS A 5 11.11 -24.36 -21.86
C LYS A 5 10.56 -23.02 -22.36
N ILE A 6 11.21 -21.90 -22.02
CA ILE A 6 10.83 -20.56 -22.49
C ILE A 6 11.18 -20.42 -23.97
N VAL A 7 12.41 -20.76 -24.37
CA VAL A 7 12.85 -20.70 -25.77
C VAL A 7 11.99 -21.60 -26.66
N GLY A 8 11.69 -22.83 -26.22
CA GLY A 8 10.79 -23.72 -26.96
C GLY A 8 9.37 -23.17 -27.11
N ALA A 9 8.84 -22.46 -26.12
CA ALA A 9 7.54 -21.79 -26.24
C ALA A 9 7.59 -20.61 -27.23
N ILE A 10 8.68 -19.84 -27.24
CA ILE A 10 8.86 -18.73 -28.19
C ILE A 10 8.95 -19.27 -29.62
N GLN A 11 9.76 -20.31 -29.85
CA GLN A 11 9.85 -21.00 -31.14
C GLN A 11 8.52 -21.65 -31.57
N GLY A 12 7.69 -22.05 -30.61
CA GLY A 12 6.33 -22.52 -30.82
C GLY A 12 5.28 -21.42 -31.06
N GLY A 13 5.69 -20.16 -31.27
CA GLY A 13 4.81 -19.05 -31.63
C GLY A 13 4.42 -18.12 -30.47
N ALA A 14 4.95 -18.30 -29.26
CA ALA A 14 4.72 -17.38 -28.15
C ALA A 14 5.57 -16.11 -28.27
N ALA A 15 5.23 -15.24 -29.23
CA ALA A 15 6.01 -14.05 -29.59
C ALA A 15 5.87 -12.86 -28.62
N THR A 16 5.10 -13.00 -27.54
CA THR A 16 4.89 -11.93 -26.54
C THR A 16 5.09 -12.45 -25.13
N LEU A 17 5.41 -11.55 -24.19
CA LEU A 17 5.56 -11.88 -22.77
C LEU A 17 4.30 -12.55 -22.19
N ASP A 18 3.11 -12.08 -22.59
CA ASP A 18 1.85 -12.67 -22.15
C ASP A 18 1.63 -14.08 -22.72
N ALA A 19 2.01 -14.32 -23.98
CA ALA A 19 1.97 -15.67 -24.55
C ALA A 19 2.95 -16.61 -23.82
N VAL A 20 4.16 -16.15 -23.52
CA VAL A 20 5.13 -16.93 -22.74
C VAL A 20 4.62 -17.21 -21.32
N ARG A 21 3.99 -16.23 -20.66
CA ARG A 21 3.35 -16.42 -19.34
C ARG A 21 2.23 -17.45 -19.39
N ALA A 22 1.36 -17.37 -20.40
CA ALA A 22 0.24 -18.29 -20.56
C ALA A 22 0.71 -19.74 -20.71
N THR A 23 1.72 -19.96 -21.56
CA THR A 23 2.23 -21.29 -21.92
C THR A 23 3.17 -21.88 -20.86
N THR A 24 4.07 -21.07 -20.30
CA THR A 24 5.18 -21.59 -19.46
C THR A 24 5.03 -21.29 -17.98
N LYS A 25 4.16 -20.34 -17.63
CA LYS A 25 4.05 -19.73 -16.29
C LYS A 25 5.29 -18.95 -15.83
N ALA A 26 6.32 -18.77 -16.66
CA ALA A 26 7.41 -17.83 -16.36
C ALA A 26 6.87 -16.40 -16.26
N SER A 27 7.38 -15.59 -15.33
CA SER A 27 6.91 -14.21 -15.06
C SER A 27 5.44 -14.09 -14.57
N ALA A 28 4.72 -15.20 -14.35
CA ALA A 28 3.28 -15.17 -14.06
C ALA A 28 2.90 -14.90 -12.58
N SER A 29 3.86 -14.88 -11.66
CA SER A 29 3.61 -14.74 -10.22
C SER A 29 4.21 -13.45 -9.65
N CYS A 30 5.50 -13.46 -9.33
CA CYS A 30 6.15 -12.36 -8.62
C CYS A 30 6.86 -11.35 -9.54
N GLY A 31 6.99 -11.67 -10.83
CA GLY A 31 7.55 -10.79 -11.84
C GLY A 31 9.08 -10.59 -11.79
N SER A 32 9.81 -11.19 -10.84
CA SER A 32 11.26 -11.00 -10.69
C SER A 32 12.08 -11.40 -11.92
N CYS A 33 11.62 -12.42 -12.65
CA CYS A 33 12.27 -12.92 -13.87
C CYS A 33 11.75 -12.26 -15.17
N THR A 34 10.92 -11.20 -15.08
CA THR A 34 10.27 -10.61 -16.26
C THR A 34 11.29 -10.09 -17.28
N GLY A 35 12.25 -9.27 -16.83
CA GLY A 35 13.31 -8.77 -17.71
C GLY A 35 14.17 -9.88 -18.32
N GLN A 36 14.37 -11.00 -17.61
CA GLN A 36 15.06 -12.16 -18.17
C GLN A 36 14.26 -12.84 -19.27
N VAL A 37 12.94 -12.92 -19.14
CA VAL A 37 12.05 -13.47 -20.18
C VAL A 37 12.01 -12.54 -21.39
N GLU A 38 11.98 -11.23 -21.19
CA GLU A 38 12.07 -10.23 -22.26
C GLU A 38 13.41 -10.30 -22.99
N CYS A 39 14.52 -10.48 -22.28
CA CYS A 39 15.82 -10.74 -22.90
C CYS A 39 15.78 -12.02 -23.76
N LEU A 40 15.12 -13.09 -23.30
CA LEU A 40 14.97 -14.32 -24.10
C LEU A 40 14.08 -14.12 -25.33
N LEU A 41 12.99 -13.34 -25.23
CA LEU A 41 12.17 -12.96 -26.37
C LEU A 41 13.00 -12.19 -27.41
N LYS A 42 13.72 -11.16 -26.97
CA LYS A 42 14.60 -10.37 -27.83
C LYS A 42 15.69 -11.21 -28.49
N LEU A 43 16.32 -12.12 -27.75
CA LEU A 43 17.37 -12.99 -28.28
C LEU A 43 16.83 -14.07 -29.23
N THR A 44 15.60 -14.54 -29.04
CA THR A 44 15.04 -15.66 -29.84
C THR A 44 14.33 -15.17 -31.10
N LEU A 45 13.67 -14.01 -31.04
CA LEU A 45 12.91 -13.44 -32.17
C LEU A 45 13.71 -12.41 -32.97
N GLY A 46 14.84 -11.90 -32.44
CA GLY A 46 15.67 -10.92 -33.15
C GLY A 46 14.88 -9.67 -33.56
N ASP A 47 14.95 -9.34 -34.84
CA ASP A 47 14.26 -8.17 -35.43
C ASP A 47 12.74 -8.35 -35.53
N GLU A 48 12.22 -9.59 -35.45
CA GLU A 48 10.78 -9.87 -35.38
C GLU A 48 10.19 -9.55 -33.99
N TYR A 49 11.05 -9.33 -32.99
CA TYR A 49 10.61 -8.81 -31.72
C TYR A 49 10.23 -7.33 -31.88
N ALA A 50 8.93 -7.06 -32.07
CA ALA A 50 8.36 -5.71 -32.15
C ALA A 50 8.54 -4.85 -30.87
N GLY A 51 9.34 -5.31 -29.89
CA GLY A 51 9.51 -4.70 -28.59
C GLY A 51 8.37 -5.01 -27.63
N GLU A 52 8.48 -4.54 -26.38
CA GLU A 52 7.26 -4.26 -25.62
C GLU A 52 6.41 -3.27 -26.45
N ARG A 53 5.07 -3.31 -26.35
CA ARG A 53 4.23 -2.24 -26.90
C ARG A 53 4.91 -0.91 -26.54
N ALA A 54 5.28 -0.10 -27.54
CA ALA A 54 6.00 1.16 -27.35
C ALA A 54 5.33 2.06 -26.29
N VAL A 55 4.03 1.84 -26.07
CA VAL A 55 3.26 2.38 -24.96
C VAL A 55 2.49 1.23 -24.25
N LYS A 56 2.88 0.92 -23.01
CA LYS A 56 2.21 -0.10 -22.19
C LYS A 56 0.88 0.44 -21.65
N THR A 57 -0.22 -0.01 -22.24
CA THR A 57 -1.57 0.31 -21.80
C THR A 57 -1.83 -0.19 -20.37
N MET A 58 -2.77 0.44 -19.66
CA MET A 58 -3.12 0.07 -18.28
C MET A 58 -3.52 -1.41 -18.17
N CYS A 59 -4.37 -1.87 -19.10
CA CYS A 59 -4.75 -3.26 -19.24
C CYS A 59 -5.29 -3.51 -20.66
N LYS A 60 -5.91 -4.68 -20.89
CA LYS A 60 -6.54 -5.04 -22.17
C LYS A 60 -7.89 -4.35 -22.43
N CYS A 61 -8.49 -3.73 -21.41
CA CYS A 61 -9.78 -3.05 -21.53
C CYS A 61 -9.67 -1.66 -22.16
N THR A 62 -8.47 -1.12 -22.36
CA THR A 62 -8.27 0.27 -22.82
C THR A 62 -7.00 0.41 -23.66
N SER A 63 -6.98 1.37 -24.58
CA SER A 63 -5.78 1.81 -25.32
C SER A 63 -4.94 2.83 -24.56
N PHE A 64 -5.42 3.35 -23.43
CA PHE A 64 -4.76 4.40 -22.65
C PHE A 64 -3.77 3.82 -21.62
N THR A 65 -2.70 4.55 -21.34
CA THR A 65 -1.78 4.23 -20.23
C THR A 65 -2.35 4.63 -18.88
N HIS A 66 -1.68 4.21 -17.80
CA HIS A 66 -1.98 4.75 -16.48
C HIS A 66 -1.83 6.28 -16.44
N ASP A 67 -0.84 6.84 -17.13
CA ASP A 67 -0.51 8.27 -17.05
C ASP A 67 -1.55 9.09 -17.83
N ASP A 68 -1.98 8.60 -19.01
CA ASP A 68 -3.06 9.21 -19.80
C ASP A 68 -4.37 9.24 -19.03
N VAL A 69 -4.76 8.11 -18.43
CA VAL A 69 -6.03 8.00 -17.70
C VAL A 69 -6.08 9.00 -16.54
N ARG A 70 -4.99 9.13 -15.78
CA ARG A 70 -4.93 10.07 -14.66
C ARG A 70 -5.02 11.51 -15.11
N LYS A 71 -4.27 11.87 -16.15
CA LYS A 71 -4.31 13.20 -16.75
C LYS A 71 -5.73 13.53 -17.22
N LEU A 72 -6.36 12.62 -17.96
CA LEU A 72 -7.69 12.81 -18.55
C LEU A 72 -8.81 12.84 -17.49
N ILE A 73 -8.67 12.14 -16.37
CA ILE A 73 -9.60 12.27 -15.23
C ILE A 73 -9.70 13.73 -14.78
N VAL A 74 -8.56 14.39 -14.59
CA VAL A 74 -8.53 15.79 -14.11
C VAL A 74 -8.94 16.75 -15.23
N GLU A 75 -8.37 16.60 -16.43
CA GLU A 75 -8.62 17.52 -17.57
C GLU A 75 -10.09 17.53 -18.01
N LYS A 76 -10.74 16.37 -18.01
CA LYS A 76 -12.15 16.23 -18.39
C LYS A 76 -13.11 16.29 -17.19
N GLN A 77 -12.59 16.50 -15.99
CA GLN A 77 -13.35 16.55 -14.73
C GLN A 77 -14.22 15.31 -14.48
N LEU A 78 -13.71 14.13 -14.81
CA LEU A 78 -14.44 12.85 -14.68
C LEU A 78 -14.49 12.44 -13.21
N ARG A 79 -15.68 12.27 -12.64
CA ARG A 79 -15.88 12.05 -11.20
C ARG A 79 -16.26 10.63 -10.84
N GLU A 80 -16.67 9.80 -11.80
CA GLU A 80 -17.18 8.45 -11.54
C GLU A 80 -16.48 7.39 -12.39
N ILE A 81 -16.35 6.15 -11.89
CA ILE A 81 -15.71 5.05 -12.64
C ILE A 81 -16.40 4.82 -14.00
N PRO A 82 -17.76 4.71 -14.09
CA PRO A 82 -18.43 4.55 -15.37
C PRO A 82 -18.20 5.71 -16.33
N GLU A 83 -18.08 6.94 -15.82
CA GLU A 83 -17.81 8.12 -16.62
C GLU A 83 -16.41 8.06 -17.25
N VAL A 84 -15.40 7.63 -16.47
CA VAL A 84 -14.05 7.40 -16.98
C VAL A 84 -14.03 6.31 -18.04
N MET A 85 -14.68 5.18 -17.76
CA MET A 85 -14.76 4.06 -18.71
C MET A 85 -15.45 4.48 -20.01
N GLN A 86 -16.56 5.24 -19.94
CA GLN A 86 -17.29 5.72 -21.10
C GLN A 86 -16.46 6.74 -21.91
N SER A 87 -15.90 7.75 -21.24
CA SER A 87 -15.14 8.82 -21.91
C SER A 87 -13.82 8.32 -22.52
N LEU A 88 -13.25 7.25 -21.98
CA LEU A 88 -11.97 6.68 -22.44
C LEU A 88 -12.16 5.34 -23.17
N HIS A 89 -13.38 5.09 -23.66
CA HIS A 89 -13.72 3.97 -24.55
C HIS A 89 -13.27 2.60 -24.03
N TRP A 90 -13.59 2.29 -22.77
CA TRP A 90 -13.35 0.97 -22.21
C TRP A 90 -14.08 -0.11 -23.00
N ALA A 91 -13.36 -1.18 -23.33
CA ALA A 91 -13.90 -2.29 -24.11
C ALA A 91 -14.81 -3.23 -23.29
N THR A 92 -14.75 -3.16 -21.96
CA THR A 92 -15.57 -3.99 -21.07
C THR A 92 -16.37 -3.12 -20.09
N PRO A 93 -17.66 -3.41 -19.85
CA PRO A 93 -18.52 -2.57 -19.03
C PRO A 93 -18.09 -2.54 -17.55
N ASP A 94 -17.59 -3.65 -17.01
CA ASP A 94 -17.16 -3.75 -15.61
C ASP A 94 -15.66 -3.52 -15.40
N GLY A 95 -14.92 -3.21 -16.48
CA GLY A 95 -13.46 -3.26 -16.46
C GLY A 95 -12.92 -4.67 -16.17
N CYS A 96 -11.80 -4.75 -15.46
CA CYS A 96 -11.19 -6.00 -15.02
C CYS A 96 -10.47 -5.81 -13.67
N SER A 97 -9.94 -6.89 -13.10
CA SER A 97 -9.23 -6.89 -11.82
C SER A 97 -7.98 -5.99 -11.76
N SER A 98 -7.49 -5.51 -12.90
CA SER A 98 -6.35 -4.59 -12.97
C SER A 98 -6.78 -3.12 -13.01
N CYS A 99 -7.75 -2.77 -13.87
CA CYS A 99 -8.12 -1.37 -14.07
C CYS A 99 -9.18 -0.88 -13.07
N ARG A 100 -10.14 -1.72 -12.67
CA ARG A 100 -11.21 -1.29 -11.77
C ARG A 100 -10.66 -0.77 -10.42
N PRO A 101 -9.73 -1.48 -9.73
CA PRO A 101 -9.09 -0.94 -8.53
C PRO A 101 -8.24 0.33 -8.81
N ALA A 102 -7.60 0.40 -9.97
CA ALA A 102 -6.77 1.55 -10.35
C ALA A 102 -7.61 2.81 -10.56
N LEU A 103 -8.75 2.70 -11.25
CA LEU A 103 -9.70 3.79 -11.45
C LEU A 103 -10.24 4.28 -10.12
N ASN A 104 -10.65 3.37 -9.23
CA ASN A 104 -11.10 3.73 -7.88
C ASN A 104 -10.04 4.54 -7.13
N TYR A 105 -8.78 4.08 -7.13
CA TYR A 105 -7.68 4.80 -6.49
C TYR A 105 -7.40 6.16 -7.14
N TYR A 106 -7.43 6.26 -8.47
CA TYR A 106 -7.17 7.51 -9.17
C TYR A 106 -8.24 8.56 -8.92
N LEU A 107 -9.51 8.18 -8.88
CA LEU A 107 -10.61 9.08 -8.54
C LEU A 107 -10.53 9.52 -7.06
N LEU A 108 -10.22 8.60 -6.13
CA LEU A 108 -9.96 8.95 -4.72
C LEU A 108 -8.82 9.96 -4.55
N CYS A 109 -7.79 9.85 -5.38
CA CYS A 109 -6.65 10.76 -5.34
C CYS A 109 -6.99 12.12 -5.99
N ALA A 110 -7.76 12.13 -7.07
CA ALA A 110 -8.09 13.34 -7.83
C ALA A 110 -9.17 14.19 -7.13
N TRP A 111 -10.16 13.55 -6.51
CA TRP A 111 -11.37 14.20 -6.00
C TRP A 111 -11.63 13.91 -4.51
N PRO A 112 -10.69 14.23 -3.60
CA PRO A 112 -10.88 13.99 -2.18
C PRO A 112 -12.06 14.78 -1.62
N GLY A 113 -13.00 14.07 -0.99
CA GLY A 113 -14.23 14.64 -0.42
C GLY A 113 -15.41 14.67 -1.39
N GLU A 114 -15.19 14.43 -2.69
CA GLU A 114 -16.24 14.40 -3.70
C GLU A 114 -16.50 12.98 -4.22
N TYR A 115 -15.44 12.23 -4.56
CA TYR A 115 -15.58 10.86 -5.02
C TYR A 115 -15.89 9.90 -3.88
N VAL A 116 -16.88 9.03 -4.08
CA VAL A 116 -17.27 7.98 -3.13
C VAL A 116 -16.49 6.70 -3.43
N ASP A 117 -15.73 6.22 -2.45
CA ASP A 117 -14.92 5.01 -2.57
C ASP A 117 -15.74 3.75 -2.90
N ASP A 118 -15.56 3.19 -4.10
CA ASP A 118 -16.22 1.95 -4.50
C ASP A 118 -15.59 0.74 -3.80
N GLN A 119 -16.22 0.30 -2.71
CA GLN A 119 -15.80 -0.86 -1.93
C GLN A 119 -15.69 -2.15 -2.76
N GLN A 120 -16.45 -2.30 -3.84
CA GLN A 120 -16.37 -3.47 -4.71
C GLN A 120 -15.13 -3.48 -5.59
N SER A 121 -14.58 -2.30 -5.89
CA SER A 121 -13.33 -2.13 -6.64
C SER A 121 -12.08 -2.44 -5.82
N ARG A 122 -12.21 -2.56 -4.48
CA ARG A 122 -11.08 -2.85 -3.59
C ARG A 122 -10.74 -4.33 -3.52
N PHE A 123 -9.48 -4.64 -3.21
CA PHE A 123 -9.11 -6.02 -2.90
C PHE A 123 -9.81 -6.49 -1.62
N VAL A 124 -10.04 -7.79 -1.48
CA VAL A 124 -10.74 -8.37 -0.32
C VAL A 124 -10.14 -7.90 1.01
N ASN A 125 -8.82 -7.81 1.11
CA ASN A 125 -8.15 -7.38 2.34
C ASN A 125 -8.40 -5.91 2.69
N GLU A 126 -8.63 -5.09 1.68
CA GLU A 126 -8.95 -3.67 1.85
C GLU A 126 -10.41 -3.51 2.21
N ARG A 127 -11.31 -4.17 1.48
CA ARG A 127 -12.74 -4.15 1.74
C ARG A 127 -13.09 -4.70 3.12
N MET A 128 -12.42 -5.76 3.54
CA MET A 128 -12.67 -6.41 4.83
C MET A 128 -11.84 -5.81 5.97
N HIS A 129 -10.89 -4.89 5.69
CA HIS A 129 -9.93 -4.35 6.66
C HIS A 129 -9.25 -5.41 7.56
N ALA A 130 -9.08 -6.61 7.01
CA ALA A 130 -8.54 -7.81 7.63
C ALA A 130 -7.91 -8.68 6.52
N ASN A 131 -6.92 -9.52 6.85
CA ASN A 131 -6.22 -10.30 5.82
C ASN A 131 -6.77 -11.72 5.72
N ILE A 132 -7.26 -12.09 4.54
CA ILE A 132 -7.70 -13.46 4.28
C ILE A 132 -6.49 -14.42 4.28
N GLN A 133 -6.66 -15.56 4.93
CA GLN A 133 -5.67 -16.62 5.08
C GLN A 133 -5.98 -17.80 4.14
N LYS A 134 -5.05 -18.76 4.05
CA LYS A 134 -5.18 -19.91 3.13
C LYS A 134 -6.36 -20.82 3.43
N ASP A 135 -6.78 -20.88 4.68
CA ASP A 135 -7.90 -21.68 5.18
C ASP A 135 -9.24 -20.92 5.16
N GLY A 136 -9.26 -19.69 4.62
CA GLY A 136 -10.45 -18.83 4.56
C GLY A 136 -10.72 -18.03 5.83
N THR A 137 -9.95 -18.23 6.90
CA THR A 137 -9.98 -17.36 8.09
C THR A 137 -9.30 -16.02 7.80
N TYR A 138 -9.33 -15.12 8.77
CA TYR A 138 -8.75 -13.80 8.70
C TYR A 138 -7.69 -13.58 9.77
N SER A 139 -6.78 -12.66 9.51
CA SER A 139 -5.96 -12.06 10.56
C SER A 139 -6.24 -10.57 10.71
N VAL A 140 -6.15 -10.09 11.95
CA VAL A 140 -6.37 -8.70 12.32
C VAL A 140 -5.16 -8.15 13.04
N VAL A 141 -4.81 -6.91 12.73
CA VAL A 141 -3.66 -6.21 13.30
C VAL A 141 -4.16 -4.88 13.85
N PRO A 142 -4.43 -4.76 15.16
CA PRO A 142 -4.74 -3.47 15.75
C PRO A 142 -3.54 -2.53 15.62
N ARG A 143 -3.82 -1.23 15.50
CA ARG A 143 -2.78 -0.21 15.39
C ARG A 143 -2.13 0.02 16.76
N MET A 144 -0.80 -0.03 16.78
CA MET A 144 0.05 0.34 17.92
C MET A 144 0.94 1.49 17.43
N TRP A 145 0.63 2.71 17.85
CA TRP A 145 1.26 3.93 17.33
C TRP A 145 2.75 3.95 17.63
N GLY A 146 3.60 4.03 16.61
CA GLY A 146 5.04 3.94 16.74
C GLY A 146 5.53 2.62 17.36
N GLY A 147 4.69 1.57 17.40
CA GLY A 147 4.98 0.29 18.07
C GLY A 147 4.80 0.32 19.59
N ILE A 148 4.17 1.35 20.14
CA ILE A 148 3.92 1.52 21.57
C ILE A 148 2.58 0.91 21.95
N THR A 149 2.49 0.37 23.16
CA THR A 149 1.23 -0.11 23.75
C THR A 149 1.24 0.08 25.26
N ASN A 150 0.11 -0.24 25.90
CA ASN A 150 -0.08 -0.12 27.34
C ASN A 150 -0.80 -1.38 27.91
N PRO A 151 -0.86 -1.55 29.24
CA PRO A 151 -1.50 -2.71 29.84
C PRO A 151 -2.97 -2.90 29.47
N ARG A 152 -3.74 -1.82 29.23
CA ARG A 152 -5.16 -1.93 28.83
C ARG A 152 -5.29 -2.53 27.44
N GLU A 153 -4.52 -2.04 26.48
CA GLU A 153 -4.50 -2.55 25.11
C GLU A 153 -3.99 -4.00 25.05
N LEU A 154 -2.91 -4.31 25.78
CA LEU A 154 -2.38 -5.67 25.86
C LEU A 154 -3.39 -6.67 26.44
N ARG A 155 -4.14 -6.28 27.48
CA ARG A 155 -5.23 -7.09 28.02
C ARG A 155 -6.34 -7.27 27.00
N ALA A 156 -6.77 -6.21 26.33
CA ALA A 156 -7.82 -6.31 25.29
C ALA A 156 -7.42 -7.27 24.15
N ILE A 157 -6.15 -7.25 23.72
CA ILE A 157 -5.64 -8.21 22.75
C ILE A 157 -5.68 -9.63 23.31
N ALA A 158 -5.26 -9.85 24.56
CA ALA A 158 -5.31 -11.16 25.20
C ALA A 158 -6.76 -11.68 25.32
N ASP A 159 -7.68 -10.84 25.78
CA ASP A 159 -9.10 -11.16 25.94
C ASP A 159 -9.73 -11.55 24.61
N VAL A 160 -9.42 -10.83 23.52
CA VAL A 160 -9.86 -11.17 22.16
C VAL A 160 -9.28 -12.51 21.70
N VAL A 161 -8.00 -12.76 21.96
CA VAL A 161 -7.34 -14.01 21.58
C VAL A 161 -7.99 -15.21 22.27
N GLU A 162 -8.30 -15.08 23.56
CA GLU A 162 -8.99 -16.12 24.33
C GLU A 162 -10.45 -16.28 23.89
N LYS A 163 -11.21 -15.19 23.82
CA LYS A 163 -12.66 -15.19 23.51
C LYS A 163 -12.97 -15.81 22.14
N PHE A 164 -12.14 -15.52 21.13
CA PHE A 164 -12.33 -16.04 19.78
C PHE A 164 -11.48 -17.27 19.47
N ASN A 165 -10.81 -17.83 20.50
CA ASN A 165 -9.94 -19.00 20.40
C ASN A 165 -8.92 -18.87 19.25
N ALA A 166 -8.29 -17.70 19.16
CA ALA A 166 -7.33 -17.40 18.11
C ALA A 166 -6.06 -18.26 18.30
N PRO A 167 -5.70 -19.13 17.34
CA PRO A 167 -4.62 -20.12 17.53
C PRO A 167 -3.22 -19.52 17.61
N MET A 168 -3.03 -18.27 17.19
CA MET A 168 -1.70 -17.65 17.13
C MET A 168 -1.77 -16.13 17.21
N VAL A 169 -0.84 -15.55 18.00
CA VAL A 169 -0.47 -14.14 17.94
C VAL A 169 0.99 -14.03 17.51
N LYS A 170 1.29 -13.13 16.56
CA LYS A 170 2.67 -12.92 16.07
C LYS A 170 3.10 -11.47 16.20
N VAL A 171 4.29 -11.26 16.79
CA VAL A 171 4.99 -9.96 16.69
C VAL A 171 5.51 -9.79 15.26
N THR A 172 5.11 -8.70 14.62
CA THR A 172 5.43 -8.40 13.22
C THR A 172 6.66 -7.50 13.10
N GLY A 173 7.27 -7.48 11.92
CA GLY A 173 8.39 -6.56 11.62
C GLY A 173 8.01 -5.07 11.61
N GLY A 174 6.72 -4.73 11.75
CA GLY A 174 6.21 -3.37 11.94
C GLY A 174 6.00 -3.00 13.41
N GLN A 175 6.50 -3.79 14.37
CA GLN A 175 6.29 -3.59 15.82
C GLN A 175 4.80 -3.64 16.22
N ARG A 176 4.07 -4.61 15.69
CA ARG A 176 2.65 -4.83 16.00
C ARG A 176 2.34 -6.29 16.28
N LEU A 177 1.21 -6.55 16.91
CA LEU A 177 0.67 -7.89 17.14
C LEU A 177 -0.38 -8.25 16.07
N ASP A 178 -0.18 -9.39 15.40
CA ASP A 178 -1.10 -9.94 14.40
C ASP A 178 -1.80 -11.16 14.97
N ILE A 179 -3.14 -11.14 14.98
CA ILE A 179 -4.02 -12.16 15.56
C ILE A 179 -4.59 -12.99 14.42
N PHE A 180 -4.28 -14.28 14.36
CA PHE A 180 -4.65 -15.17 13.25
C PHE A 180 -5.84 -16.09 13.60
N GLY A 181 -6.52 -16.60 12.57
CA GLY A 181 -7.53 -17.65 12.70
C GLY A 181 -8.94 -17.14 13.02
N ILE A 182 -9.19 -15.84 12.84
CA ILE A 182 -10.49 -15.22 13.11
C ILE A 182 -11.47 -15.56 11.98
N LYS A 183 -12.67 -16.04 12.30
CA LYS A 183 -13.69 -16.29 11.29
C LYS A 183 -14.26 -14.99 10.74
N LYS A 184 -14.78 -15.02 9.52
CA LYS A 184 -15.29 -13.83 8.82
C LYS A 184 -16.40 -13.12 9.60
N GLU A 185 -17.31 -13.92 10.15
CA GLU A 185 -18.47 -13.51 10.92
C GLU A 185 -18.12 -12.93 12.30
N ASP A 186 -16.95 -13.29 12.83
CA ASP A 186 -16.47 -12.83 14.13
C ASP A 186 -15.76 -11.47 14.04
N LEU A 187 -15.37 -11.03 12.84
CA LEU A 187 -14.63 -9.78 12.64
C LEU A 187 -15.30 -8.56 13.29
N PRO A 188 -16.62 -8.30 13.14
CA PRO A 188 -17.24 -7.16 13.79
C PRO A 188 -17.14 -7.21 15.31
N ALA A 189 -17.31 -8.39 15.92
CA ALA A 189 -17.24 -8.55 17.38
C ALA A 189 -15.81 -8.42 17.91
N VAL A 190 -14.82 -8.95 17.18
CA VAL A 190 -13.39 -8.75 17.47
C VAL A 190 -13.04 -7.27 17.49
N TRP A 191 -13.47 -6.52 16.48
CA TRP A 191 -13.17 -5.10 16.42
C TRP A 191 -14.00 -4.27 17.42
N ALA A 192 -15.20 -4.68 17.79
CA ALA A 192 -15.94 -4.04 18.88
C ALA A 192 -15.14 -4.08 20.20
N ASP A 193 -14.58 -5.24 20.55
CA ASP A 193 -13.77 -5.39 21.77
C ASP A 193 -12.46 -4.58 21.70
N LEU A 194 -11.77 -4.59 20.56
CA LEU A 194 -10.53 -3.81 20.36
C LEU A 194 -10.79 -2.30 20.35
N ASN A 195 -11.87 -1.84 19.72
CA ASN A 195 -12.27 -0.44 19.67
C ASN A 195 -12.67 0.08 21.05
N ALA A 196 -13.30 -0.74 21.89
CA ALA A 196 -13.58 -0.40 23.30
C ALA A 196 -12.30 -0.14 24.13
N ALA A 197 -11.16 -0.70 23.72
CA ALA A 197 -9.86 -0.40 24.29
C ALA A 197 -9.15 0.82 23.66
N GLY A 198 -9.75 1.45 22.64
CA GLY A 198 -9.20 2.58 21.91
C GLY A 198 -8.29 2.21 20.74
N MET A 199 -8.22 0.92 20.38
CA MET A 199 -7.44 0.47 19.24
C MET A 199 -8.23 0.64 17.94
N VAL A 200 -7.54 0.98 16.85
CA VAL A 200 -8.14 1.13 15.51
C VAL A 200 -7.48 0.21 14.50
N SER A 201 -8.03 0.10 13.29
CA SER A 201 -7.42 -0.74 12.25
C SER A 201 -5.98 -0.35 11.91
N GLY A 202 -5.07 -1.33 12.00
CA GLY A 202 -3.70 -1.19 11.53
C GLY A 202 -3.55 -1.12 10.01
N HIS A 203 -4.62 -1.39 9.24
CA HIS A 203 -4.60 -1.42 7.78
C HIS A 203 -3.48 -2.31 7.21
N ALA A 204 -3.10 -3.35 7.95
CA ALA A 204 -1.84 -4.08 7.75
C ALA A 204 -1.72 -4.78 6.40
N TYR A 205 -2.80 -4.87 5.61
CA TYR A 205 -2.86 -5.51 4.30
C TYR A 205 -3.43 -4.67 3.14
N GLY A 206 -3.74 -3.38 3.36
CA GLY A 206 -4.25 -2.47 2.32
C GLY A 206 -3.21 -1.79 1.43
N LYS A 207 -3.58 -1.23 0.27
CA LYS A 207 -2.72 -0.32 -0.49
C LYS A 207 -2.79 1.06 0.18
N SER A 208 -2.14 1.15 1.32
CA SER A 208 -2.20 2.27 2.25
C SER A 208 -0.92 2.34 3.10
N LEU A 209 -0.84 3.33 3.99
CA LEU A 209 0.13 3.30 5.08
C LEU A 209 -0.07 2.01 5.90
N ARG A 210 0.98 1.19 5.91
CA ARG A 210 1.02 -0.02 6.73
C ARG A 210 1.47 0.29 8.14
N THR A 211 2.68 0.83 8.28
CA THR A 211 3.34 0.97 9.58
C THR A 211 4.36 2.08 9.57
N VAL A 212 4.56 2.68 10.73
CA VAL A 212 5.72 3.52 11.05
C VAL A 212 6.53 2.79 12.11
N LYS A 213 7.70 2.27 11.73
CA LYS A 213 8.59 1.55 12.66
C LYS A 213 9.51 2.56 13.36
N THR A 214 9.67 2.47 14.66
CA THR A 214 10.55 3.36 15.44
C THR A 214 11.66 2.56 16.12
N CYS A 215 12.69 3.24 16.62
CA CYS A 215 13.43 2.72 17.77
C CYS A 215 13.09 3.57 18.99
N VAL A 216 13.61 3.19 20.15
CA VAL A 216 13.28 3.83 21.44
C VAL A 216 13.87 5.24 21.64
N GLY A 217 14.53 5.80 20.61
CA GLY A 217 15.01 7.19 20.57
C GLY A 217 15.97 7.59 21.70
N SER A 218 16.14 8.91 21.86
CA SER A 218 16.86 9.53 22.98
C SER A 218 16.14 9.39 24.32
N GLU A 219 14.86 9.00 24.31
CA GLU A 219 14.07 8.75 25.52
C GLU A 219 14.66 7.61 26.36
N TRP A 220 15.12 6.53 25.72
CA TRP A 220 15.61 5.33 26.41
C TRP A 220 17.01 4.87 25.99
N CYS A 221 17.41 5.10 24.74
CA CYS A 221 18.68 4.61 24.23
C CYS A 221 19.81 5.59 24.54
N ARG A 222 20.89 5.10 25.16
CA ARG A 222 22.12 5.90 25.40
C ARG A 222 22.77 6.48 24.14
N PHE A 223 22.38 6.01 22.95
CA PHE A 223 22.89 6.46 21.66
C PHE A 223 21.86 7.27 20.87
N GLY A 224 20.63 7.42 21.38
CA GLY A 224 19.60 8.19 20.70
C GLY A 224 20.00 9.67 20.67
N THR A 225 20.10 10.22 19.47
CA THR A 225 20.43 11.64 19.26
C THR A 225 19.17 12.49 19.32
N GLN A 226 18.02 11.95 18.88
CA GLN A 226 16.71 12.62 18.93
C GLN A 226 15.59 11.65 19.32
N ASP A 227 14.42 12.21 19.61
CA ASP A 227 13.20 11.43 19.90
C ASP A 227 12.59 10.85 18.61
N SER A 228 12.99 9.62 18.26
CA SER A 228 12.37 8.90 17.15
C SER A 228 10.99 8.35 17.44
N THR A 229 10.68 8.08 18.71
CA THR A 229 9.43 7.47 19.12
C THR A 229 8.29 8.46 18.93
N GLY A 230 8.41 9.66 19.52
CA GLY A 230 7.43 10.74 19.39
C GLY A 230 7.24 11.19 17.95
N LEU A 231 8.34 11.41 17.21
CA LEU A 231 8.27 11.77 15.78
C LEU A 231 7.58 10.69 14.95
N GLY A 232 7.88 9.41 15.20
CA GLY A 232 7.22 8.29 14.52
C GLY A 232 5.72 8.21 14.79
N VAL A 233 5.29 8.45 16.03
CA VAL A 233 3.87 8.53 16.40
C VAL A 233 3.18 9.67 15.66
N LYS A 234 3.77 10.86 15.63
CA LYS A 234 3.21 12.02 14.92
C LYS A 234 3.08 11.77 13.42
N ILE A 235 4.11 11.20 12.78
CA ILE A 235 4.04 10.80 11.36
C ILE A 235 2.91 9.78 11.15
N GLU A 236 2.79 8.78 12.02
CA GLU A 236 1.76 7.76 11.87
C GLU A 236 0.35 8.34 12.01
N GLN A 237 0.12 9.22 12.99
CA GLN A 237 -1.16 9.93 13.17
C GLN A 237 -1.45 10.92 12.04
N MET A 238 -0.43 11.49 11.40
CA MET A 238 -0.59 12.34 10.22
C MET A 238 -1.00 11.52 8.99
N THR A 239 -0.60 10.24 8.90
CA THR A 239 -0.66 9.45 7.65
C THR A 239 -1.51 8.18 7.73
N TRP A 240 -2.09 7.84 8.89
CA TRP A 240 -3.01 6.70 8.99
C TRP A 240 -4.24 6.92 8.12
N GLY A 241 -4.88 5.85 7.67
CA GLY A 241 -6.02 5.91 6.75
C GLY A 241 -5.67 6.34 5.30
N SER A 242 -4.48 6.90 5.04
CA SER A 242 -4.10 7.32 3.69
C SER A 242 -4.02 6.14 2.72
N TRP A 243 -4.82 6.21 1.65
CA TRP A 243 -4.72 5.30 0.51
C TRP A 243 -3.55 5.69 -0.40
N MET A 244 -2.84 4.67 -0.88
CA MET A 244 -1.59 4.78 -1.61
C MET A 244 -1.64 3.89 -2.86
N PRO A 245 -0.81 4.15 -3.89
CA PRO A 245 -0.72 3.30 -5.08
C PRO A 245 -0.36 1.85 -4.72
N HIS A 246 0.45 1.67 -3.67
CA HIS A 246 0.76 0.36 -3.11
C HIS A 246 1.01 0.45 -1.58
N LYS A 247 1.20 -0.68 -0.89
CA LYS A 247 1.70 -0.75 0.49
C LYS A 247 2.87 0.22 0.71
N PHE A 248 2.74 1.06 1.73
CA PHE A 248 3.71 2.10 2.07
C PHE A 248 4.16 1.93 3.53
N LYS A 249 5.46 2.02 3.78
CA LYS A 249 6.06 1.87 5.11
C LYS A 249 6.95 3.05 5.40
N ILE A 250 6.90 3.53 6.63
CA ILE A 250 7.79 4.56 7.14
C ILE A 250 8.63 3.98 8.28
N ALA A 251 9.82 4.53 8.51
CA ALA A 251 10.49 4.33 9.78
C ALA A 251 11.26 5.56 10.23
N VAL A 252 11.41 5.69 11.55
CA VAL A 252 12.13 6.76 12.21
C VAL A 252 13.18 6.14 13.13
N SER A 253 14.45 6.36 12.83
CA SER A 253 15.58 5.90 13.62
C SER A 253 16.19 7.07 14.37
N GLY A 254 16.26 7.00 15.70
CA GLY A 254 16.75 8.07 16.56
C GLY A 254 18.25 8.28 16.55
N CYS A 255 19.01 7.56 15.72
CA CYS A 255 20.44 7.76 15.49
C CYS A 255 20.90 7.01 14.22
N PRO A 256 22.13 7.25 13.70
CA PRO A 256 22.66 6.57 12.52
C PRO A 256 22.79 5.05 12.60
N ARG A 257 22.69 4.44 13.80
CA ARG A 257 22.67 2.97 13.96
C ARG A 257 21.44 2.32 13.34
N ASN A 258 20.41 3.12 13.06
CA ASN A 258 19.31 2.76 12.18
C ASN A 258 18.53 1.49 12.60
N CYS A 259 18.26 1.33 13.91
CA CYS A 259 17.54 0.15 14.44
C CYS A 259 16.11 0.01 13.89
N ALA A 260 15.48 1.09 13.40
CA ALA A 260 14.19 1.04 12.73
C ALA A 260 14.29 0.68 11.23
N GLU A 261 15.50 0.48 10.70
CA GLU A 261 15.76 0.12 9.30
C GLU A 261 15.16 1.15 8.31
N ALA A 262 15.30 2.43 8.62
CA ALA A 262 14.74 3.56 7.86
C ALA A 262 15.21 3.57 6.40
N THR A 263 16.46 3.18 6.16
CA THR A 263 17.09 3.13 4.84
C THR A 263 16.61 2.01 3.90
N ILE A 264 15.58 1.25 4.29
CA ILE A 264 14.90 0.27 3.42
C ILE A 264 13.37 0.42 3.43
N LYS A 265 12.85 1.53 3.98
CA LYS A 265 11.42 1.86 3.95
C LYS A 265 11.10 2.82 2.80
N ASP A 266 9.82 2.94 2.46
CA ASP A 266 9.37 3.80 1.36
C ASP A 266 9.70 5.28 1.64
N PHE A 267 9.58 5.69 2.91
CA PHE A 267 10.13 6.94 3.46
C PHE A 267 10.85 6.63 4.79
N GLY A 268 12.03 7.19 5.01
CA GLY A 268 12.83 6.96 6.20
C GLY A 268 13.32 8.27 6.81
N VAL A 269 13.34 8.33 8.13
CA VAL A 269 13.97 9.42 8.89
C VAL A 269 15.10 8.84 9.72
N VAL A 270 16.31 9.35 9.55
CA VAL A 270 17.46 9.02 10.39
C VAL A 270 17.87 10.28 11.13
N CYS A 271 17.67 10.29 12.45
CA CYS A 271 18.07 11.40 13.29
C CYS A 271 19.60 11.44 13.43
N VAL A 272 20.13 12.65 13.44
CA VAL A 272 21.52 13.00 13.69
C VAL A 272 21.58 14.17 14.66
N ASP A 273 22.76 14.46 15.24
CA ASP A 273 22.90 15.57 16.19
C ASP A 273 22.54 16.93 15.58
N SER A 274 22.67 17.04 14.26
CA SER A 274 22.42 18.25 13.49
C SER A 274 21.09 18.26 12.74
N GLY A 275 20.12 17.42 13.15
CA GLY A 275 18.76 17.38 12.61
C GLY A 275 18.32 16.00 12.13
N TYR A 276 17.70 15.94 10.96
CA TYR A 276 17.03 14.76 10.42
C TYR A 276 17.38 14.53 8.96
N GLU A 277 17.96 13.38 8.66
CA GLU A 277 18.19 12.92 7.28
C GLU A 277 16.93 12.22 6.76
N LEU A 278 16.41 12.71 5.65
CA LEU A 278 15.21 12.19 5.00
C LEU A 278 15.61 11.28 3.85
N HIS A 279 15.04 10.09 3.79
CA HIS A 279 15.39 9.03 2.86
C HIS A 279 14.16 8.51 2.12
N VAL A 280 14.30 8.18 0.83
CA VAL A 280 13.16 7.79 -0.02
C VAL A 280 13.45 6.56 -0.90
N GLY A 281 12.40 5.81 -1.24
CA GLY A 281 12.47 4.74 -2.24
C GLY A 281 13.06 3.42 -1.75
N GLY A 282 13.15 3.19 -0.45
CA GLY A 282 13.64 1.93 0.08
C GLY A 282 12.67 0.76 -0.15
N ASN A 283 13.20 -0.44 -0.28
CA ASN A 283 12.40 -1.65 -0.41
C ASN A 283 13.09 -2.87 0.19
N GLY A 284 12.66 -3.33 1.37
CA GLY A 284 13.05 -4.64 1.93
C GLY A 284 12.28 -5.83 1.35
N GLY A 285 11.96 -5.83 0.05
CA GLY A 285 11.18 -6.87 -0.62
C GLY A 285 12.03 -7.87 -1.40
N MET A 286 11.47 -8.42 -2.49
CA MET A 286 12.16 -9.39 -3.35
C MET A 286 13.50 -8.90 -3.90
N LYS A 287 13.54 -7.64 -4.33
CA LYS A 287 14.78 -6.92 -4.64
C LYS A 287 14.99 -5.91 -3.53
N VAL A 288 16.02 -6.13 -2.72
CA VAL A 288 16.43 -5.14 -1.71
C VAL A 288 16.91 -3.89 -2.45
N ARG A 289 16.31 -2.74 -2.12
CA ARG A 289 16.74 -1.42 -2.60
C ARG A 289 16.99 -0.55 -1.39
N ALA A 290 18.21 -0.05 -1.25
CA ALA A 290 18.51 0.99 -0.28
C ALA A 290 17.82 2.30 -0.70
N THR A 291 17.44 3.12 0.26
CA THR A 291 16.91 4.45 0.01
C THR A 291 17.96 5.37 -0.59
N ASP A 292 17.52 6.38 -1.33
CA ASP A 292 18.32 7.54 -1.66
C ASP A 292 18.14 8.61 -0.57
N LEU A 293 19.19 9.40 -0.30
CA LEU A 293 19.07 10.59 0.55
C LEU A 293 18.24 11.65 -0.21
N LEU A 294 17.15 12.10 0.36
CA LEU A 294 16.34 13.19 -0.19
C LEU A 294 16.99 14.53 0.14
N CYS A 295 17.09 14.84 1.43
CA CYS A 295 17.71 16.05 1.97
C CYS A 295 17.91 15.89 3.49
N LYS A 296 18.42 16.94 4.11
CA LYS A 296 18.50 17.08 5.56
C LYS A 296 17.67 18.27 6.00
N VAL A 297 16.94 18.12 7.11
CA VAL A 297 16.14 19.19 7.73
C VAL A 297 16.55 19.36 9.19
N GLU A 298 16.28 20.53 9.76
CA GLU A 298 16.72 20.89 11.11
C GLU A 298 15.69 20.48 12.17
N THR A 299 14.39 20.61 11.84
CA THR A 299 13.32 20.41 12.80
C THR A 299 12.41 19.23 12.48
N GLU A 300 11.69 18.79 13.51
CA GLU A 300 10.71 17.71 13.40
C GLU A 300 9.53 18.11 12.49
N GLU A 301 9.10 19.37 12.59
CA GLU A 301 8.01 19.94 11.79
C GLU A 301 8.37 19.95 10.30
N GLN A 302 9.63 20.25 9.97
CA GLN A 302 10.11 20.13 8.60
C GLN A 302 10.10 18.68 8.13
N ALA A 303 10.50 17.72 8.97
CA ALA A 303 10.45 16.30 8.59
C ALA A 303 9.02 15.83 8.31
N LEU A 304 8.04 16.25 9.13
CA LEU A 304 6.61 16.00 8.91
C LEU A 304 6.13 16.61 7.59
N HIS A 305 6.47 17.88 7.34
CA HIS A 305 6.07 18.61 6.13
C HIS A 305 6.61 17.96 4.85
N TYR A 306 7.89 17.60 4.83
CA TYR A 306 8.51 16.91 3.71
C TYR A 306 7.93 15.51 3.49
N CYS A 307 7.60 14.80 4.58
CA CYS A 307 6.92 13.51 4.51
C CYS A 307 5.55 13.63 3.83
N ALA A 308 4.74 14.62 4.24
CA ALA A 308 3.43 14.89 3.64
C ALA A 308 3.54 15.22 2.15
N ALA A 309 4.49 16.09 1.77
CA ALA A 309 4.72 16.47 0.38
C ALA A 309 5.17 15.29 -0.49
N PHE A 310 6.14 14.49 -0.01
CA PHE A 310 6.61 13.30 -0.73
C PHE A 310 5.50 12.26 -0.92
N ILE A 311 4.71 12.02 0.13
CA ILE A 311 3.57 11.11 0.06
C ILE A 311 2.57 11.60 -0.98
N GLN A 312 2.24 12.89 -1.01
CA GLN A 312 1.31 13.42 -2.01
C GLN A 312 1.85 13.30 -3.42
N LEU A 313 3.13 13.59 -3.64
CA LEU A 313 3.77 13.43 -4.95
C LEU A 313 3.69 11.98 -5.42
N TYR A 314 4.01 11.03 -4.54
CA TYR A 314 3.88 9.60 -4.83
C TYR A 314 2.42 9.22 -5.16
N ARG A 315 1.46 9.73 -4.38
CA ARG A 315 0.04 9.49 -4.62
C ARG A 315 -0.39 10.01 -5.97
N GLU A 316 0.08 11.19 -6.38
CA GLU A 316 -0.27 11.92 -7.59
C GLU A 316 0.47 11.46 -8.86
N GLU A 317 1.59 10.75 -8.75
CA GLU A 317 2.42 10.44 -9.93
C GLU A 317 2.79 8.95 -10.12
N ALA A 318 2.70 8.13 -9.07
CA ALA A 318 2.93 6.69 -9.24
C ALA A 318 1.69 5.97 -9.79
N ARG A 319 1.95 4.95 -10.59
CA ARG A 319 0.91 4.11 -11.17
C ARG A 319 0.33 3.20 -10.08
N TYR A 320 -0.96 2.87 -10.15
CA TYR A 320 -1.54 1.94 -9.18
C TYR A 320 -0.78 0.61 -9.19
N LEU A 321 -0.50 0.08 -8.00
CA LEU A 321 0.40 -1.05 -7.72
C LEU A 321 1.90 -0.84 -7.99
N GLU A 322 2.35 0.37 -8.32
CA GLU A 322 3.76 0.73 -8.39
C GLU A 322 4.30 1.04 -6.99
N ARG A 323 5.32 0.32 -6.53
CA ARG A 323 6.03 0.66 -5.27
C ARG A 323 6.86 1.93 -5.47
N THR A 324 7.16 2.64 -4.37
CA THR A 324 8.04 3.81 -4.39
C THR A 324 9.40 3.52 -5.04
N ALA A 325 10.02 2.38 -4.76
CA ALA A 325 11.30 1.98 -5.32
C ALA A 325 11.31 1.97 -6.88
N PRO A 326 10.49 1.17 -7.59
CA PRO A 326 10.34 1.26 -9.05
C PRO A 326 9.88 2.63 -9.55
N TRP A 327 9.03 3.34 -8.81
CA TRP A 327 8.58 4.67 -9.20
C TRP A 327 9.75 5.64 -9.27
N ILE A 328 10.61 5.69 -8.24
CA ILE A 328 11.81 6.52 -8.22
C ILE A 328 12.83 6.06 -9.27
N GLU A 329 12.97 4.75 -9.51
CA GLU A 329 13.78 4.25 -10.65
C GLU A 329 13.24 4.76 -12.00
N ARG A 330 11.92 4.93 -12.14
CA ARG A 330 11.28 5.42 -13.37
C ARG A 330 11.41 6.94 -13.56
N VAL A 331 11.15 7.73 -12.52
CA VAL A 331 11.14 9.21 -12.64
C VAL A 331 12.51 9.84 -12.35
N GLY A 332 13.40 9.11 -11.69
CA GLY A 332 14.71 9.59 -11.25
C GLY A 332 14.64 10.27 -9.88
N VAL A 333 15.63 10.00 -9.02
CA VAL A 333 15.71 10.63 -7.70
C VAL A 333 15.93 12.14 -7.79
N GLU A 334 16.68 12.62 -8.79
CA GLU A 334 16.92 14.05 -8.99
C GLU A 334 15.64 14.82 -9.29
N TYR A 335 14.69 14.21 -10.00
CA TYR A 335 13.36 14.78 -10.19
C TYR A 335 12.60 14.92 -8.86
N ILE A 336 12.68 13.90 -7.99
CA ILE A 336 12.05 13.96 -6.66
C ILE A 336 12.69 15.06 -5.80
N ARG A 337 14.02 15.20 -5.83
CA ARG A 337 14.75 16.28 -5.14
C ARG A 337 14.32 17.64 -5.66
N ALA A 338 14.29 17.83 -6.97
CA ALA A 338 13.83 19.08 -7.57
C ALA A 338 12.42 19.47 -7.12
N ARG A 339 11.49 18.51 -7.05
CA ARG A 339 10.08 18.75 -6.68
C ARG A 339 9.83 18.92 -5.18
N ILE A 340 10.70 18.40 -4.32
CA ILE A 340 10.47 18.37 -2.86
C ILE A 340 11.50 19.22 -2.11
N ALA A 341 12.79 19.06 -2.40
CA ALA A 341 13.85 19.79 -1.72
C ALA A 341 14.01 21.20 -2.30
N ASP A 342 14.05 21.33 -3.62
CA ASP A 342 14.44 22.59 -4.28
C ASP A 342 13.23 23.50 -4.59
N ASP A 343 12.04 22.94 -4.81
CA ASP A 343 10.80 23.69 -5.06
C ASP A 343 9.97 23.84 -3.78
N GLU A 344 10.25 24.88 -3.00
CA GLU A 344 9.52 25.18 -1.77
C GLU A 344 8.02 25.42 -2.02
N LYS A 345 7.65 26.17 -3.07
CA LYS A 345 6.25 26.47 -3.37
C LYS A 345 5.48 25.20 -3.75
N GLY A 346 6.07 24.37 -4.61
CA GLY A 346 5.49 23.09 -4.99
C GLY A 346 5.39 22.11 -3.81
N ARG A 347 6.42 22.04 -2.97
CA ARG A 347 6.40 21.24 -1.73
C ARG A 347 5.25 21.67 -0.81
N ASN A 348 5.07 22.97 -0.59
CA ASN A 348 4.00 23.49 0.27
C ASN A 348 2.62 23.12 -0.31
N ALA A 349 2.42 23.32 -1.61
CA ALA A 349 1.17 22.95 -2.27
C ALA A 349 0.88 21.43 -2.20
N LEU A 350 1.92 20.59 -2.30
CA LEU A 350 1.79 19.13 -2.14
C LEU A 350 1.38 18.76 -0.71
N ALA A 351 2.03 19.33 0.30
CA ALA A 351 1.69 19.07 1.70
C ALA A 351 0.27 19.56 2.05
N GLU A 352 -0.15 20.72 1.57
CA GLU A 352 -1.51 21.24 1.75
C GLU A 352 -2.56 20.29 1.15
N ARG A 353 -2.35 19.81 -0.09
CA ARG A 353 -3.24 18.82 -0.71
C ARG A 353 -3.26 17.49 0.05
N PHE A 354 -2.11 17.07 0.59
CA PHE A 354 -2.05 15.90 1.46
C PHE A 354 -2.99 16.07 2.67
N HIS A 355 -2.80 17.15 3.44
CA HIS A 355 -3.60 17.42 4.64
C HIS A 355 -5.09 17.59 4.32
N TYR A 356 -5.43 18.27 3.22
CA TYR A 356 -6.81 18.37 2.75
C TYR A 356 -7.43 16.98 2.52
N SER A 357 -6.74 16.10 1.80
CA SER A 357 -7.25 14.76 1.51
C SER A 357 -7.38 13.88 2.76
N GLN A 358 -6.56 14.10 3.80
CA GLN A 358 -6.63 13.31 5.04
C GLN A 358 -7.88 13.60 5.86
N ARG A 359 -8.48 14.79 5.73
CA ARG A 359 -9.76 15.15 6.38
C ARG A 359 -10.90 14.17 6.03
N PHE A 360 -10.79 13.46 4.92
CA PHE A 360 -11.81 12.52 4.43
C PHE A 360 -11.41 11.03 4.58
N SER A 361 -10.14 10.73 4.85
CA SER A 361 -9.62 9.34 4.83
C SER A 361 -9.33 8.76 6.23
N GLN A 362 -9.18 9.61 7.25
CA GLN A 362 -8.82 9.23 8.63
C GLN A 362 -10.03 8.83 9.47
N LYS A 363 -10.77 7.83 9.00
CA LYS A 363 -11.88 7.21 9.74
C LYS A 363 -11.52 5.77 10.05
N ASP A 364 -11.78 5.33 11.28
CA ASP A 364 -11.63 3.91 11.59
C ASP A 364 -12.72 3.12 10.88
N PRO A 365 -12.38 2.19 9.96
CA PRO A 365 -13.38 1.46 9.19
C PRO A 365 -14.26 0.53 10.04
N TRP A 366 -13.84 0.23 11.28
CA TRP A 366 -14.58 -0.65 12.16
C TRP A 366 -15.50 0.06 13.15
N ALA A 367 -15.34 1.36 13.37
CA ALA A 367 -16.20 2.12 14.29
C ALA A 367 -17.69 1.91 13.97
N GLU A 368 -18.10 2.13 12.72
CA GLU A 368 -19.49 1.95 12.30
C GLU A 368 -19.84 0.46 12.03
N ARG A 369 -18.89 -0.34 11.54
CA ARG A 369 -19.14 -1.74 11.18
C ARG A 369 -19.30 -2.65 12.40
N ALA A 370 -18.58 -2.35 13.49
CA ALA A 370 -18.75 -3.02 14.78
C ALA A 370 -20.15 -2.79 15.36
N GLU A 371 -20.77 -1.64 15.05
CA GLU A 371 -22.14 -1.30 15.46
C GLU A 371 -23.22 -1.87 14.53
N GLY A 372 -22.84 -2.46 13.39
CA GLY A 372 -23.74 -3.21 12.50
C GLY A 372 -23.86 -2.70 11.08
N THR A 373 -23.19 -1.59 10.72
CA THR A 373 -23.11 -1.14 9.32
C THR A 373 -22.51 -2.24 8.44
N ASP A 374 -23.11 -2.50 7.29
CA ASP A 374 -22.68 -3.54 6.34
C ASP A 374 -22.60 -4.97 6.92
N ARG A 375 -23.37 -5.32 7.95
CA ARG A 375 -23.39 -6.66 8.56
C ARG A 375 -23.57 -7.81 7.56
N HIS A 376 -24.28 -7.57 6.46
CA HIS A 376 -24.47 -8.52 5.37
C HIS A 376 -23.14 -8.97 4.73
N LEU A 377 -22.10 -8.11 4.72
CA LEU A 377 -20.77 -8.46 4.21
C LEU A 377 -20.06 -9.52 5.05
N HIS A 378 -20.43 -9.64 6.33
CA HIS A 378 -19.80 -10.55 7.31
C HIS A 378 -20.65 -11.77 7.65
N SER A 379 -21.89 -11.81 7.16
CA SER A 379 -22.83 -12.90 7.45
C SER A 379 -22.72 -14.05 6.44
N HIS A 380 -23.13 -15.25 6.86
CA HIS A 380 -23.38 -16.37 5.95
C HIS A 380 -24.53 -16.03 5.00
N MET A 381 -24.49 -16.57 3.77
CA MET A 381 -25.58 -16.37 2.80
C MET A 381 -26.90 -16.99 3.28
N ALA A 382 -26.83 -18.13 3.97
CA ALA A 382 -27.96 -18.80 4.57
C ALA A 382 -27.47 -19.70 5.72
N GLU A 383 -28.36 -19.98 6.66
CA GLU A 383 -28.16 -21.04 7.65
C GLU A 383 -28.55 -22.38 7.03
N VAL A 384 -27.62 -23.32 6.94
CA VAL A 384 -27.93 -24.68 6.45
C VAL A 384 -28.57 -25.47 7.58
N ARG A 385 -29.88 -25.66 7.50
CA ARG A 385 -30.63 -26.53 8.42
C ARG A 385 -30.76 -27.92 7.80
N PRO A 386 -30.52 -29.01 8.55
CA PRO A 386 -30.77 -30.37 8.05
C PRO A 386 -32.21 -30.48 7.56
N MET A 387 -32.43 -31.07 6.37
CA MET A 387 -33.79 -31.40 5.96
C MET A 387 -34.30 -32.48 6.92
N VAL A 388 -35.32 -32.14 7.72
CA VAL A 388 -36.03 -33.13 8.52
C VAL A 388 -36.84 -33.97 7.52
N HIS A 389 -36.40 -35.18 7.24
CA HIS A 389 -37.24 -36.13 6.51
C HIS A 389 -38.43 -36.47 7.41
N ALA A 390 -39.61 -36.00 7.00
CA ALA A 390 -40.89 -36.25 7.66
C ALA A 390 -41.36 -37.70 7.45
#